data_AF-A0A920P020-F1
#
_entry.id   AF-A0A920P020-F1
#
_cell.length_a   1.000
_cell.length_b   1.000
_cell.length_c   1.000
_cell.angle_alpha   90.00
_cell.angle_beta   90.00
_cell.angle_gamma   90.00
#
_symmetry.space_group_name_H-M   'P 1'
#
loop_
_entity.id
_entity.type
_entity.pdbx_description
1 polymer ?
#
loop_
_entity_poly.entity_id
_entity_poly.type
_entity_poly.pdbx_seq_one_letter_code
_entity_poly.pdbx_strand_id
1 'polypeptide(L)' 'MTPEIKTVLPSNYINMNFVAPFKIDGKTLHIAISDSSKLGLMRNLKAITKKKYRITRSKSISNFRIYSKTFK' A
#
# COMPACT_ATOMS: atom_id res chain seq x y z
N MET A 1 -11.12 9.07 -4.18
CA MET A 1 -10.14 8.02 -4.53
C MET A 1 -10.67 7.23 -5.71
N THR A 2 -9.84 6.88 -6.69
CA THR A 2 -10.26 6.08 -7.85
C THR A 2 -10.49 4.61 -7.47
N PRO A 3 -11.49 3.92 -8.06
CA PRO A 3 -11.77 2.50 -7.80
C PRO A 3 -10.56 1.60 -8.04
N GLU A 4 -9.71 1.98 -9.00
CA GLU A 4 -8.49 1.28 -9.33
C GLU A 4 -7.53 1.13 -8.15
N ILE A 5 -7.45 2.12 -7.24
CA ILE A 5 -6.56 2.04 -6.08
C ILE A 5 -7.04 0.95 -5.10
N LYS A 6 -8.36 0.79 -4.95
CA LYS A 6 -8.97 -0.18 -4.02
C LYS A 6 -8.76 -1.64 -4.41
N THR A 7 -8.53 -1.90 -5.70
CA THR A 7 -8.40 -3.27 -6.22
C THR A 7 -6.95 -3.76 -6.32
N VAL A 8 -5.95 -2.89 -6.14
CA VAL A 8 -4.55 -3.27 -6.37
C VAL A 8 -3.99 -4.23 -5.34
N LEU A 9 -4.48 -4.17 -4.09
CA LEU A 9 -4.04 -5.04 -3.00
C LEU A 9 -5.24 -5.71 -2.33
N PRO A 10 -5.17 -7.01 -2.05
CA PRO A 10 -6.19 -7.70 -1.26
C PRO A 10 -6.31 -7.10 0.14
N SER A 11 -7.52 -6.95 0.65
CA SER A 11 -7.77 -6.38 2.00
C SER A 11 -7.02 -7.13 3.10
N ASN A 12 -6.89 -8.46 2.99
CA ASN A 12 -6.12 -9.25 3.97
C ASN A 12 -4.63 -8.87 3.97
N TYR A 13 -4.07 -8.64 2.78
CA TYR A 13 -2.67 -8.24 2.63
C TYR A 13 -2.40 -6.86 3.25
N ILE A 14 -3.33 -5.92 3.07
CA ILE A 14 -3.30 -4.57 3.68
C ILE A 14 -3.23 -4.68 5.21
N ASN A 15 -4.09 -5.51 5.81
CA ASN A 15 -4.21 -5.65 7.26
C ASN A 15 -3.03 -6.39 7.88
N MET A 16 -2.62 -7.52 7.32
CA MET A 16 -1.52 -8.33 7.89
C MET A 16 -0.16 -7.65 7.78
N ASN A 17 0.06 -6.89 6.70
CA ASN A 17 1.36 -6.29 6.42
C ASN A 17 1.43 -4.80 6.75
N PHE A 18 0.32 -4.19 7.19
CA PHE A 18 0.20 -2.76 7.44
C PHE A 18 0.71 -1.93 6.25
N VAL A 19 0.19 -2.27 5.05
CA VAL A 19 0.48 -1.59 3.78
C VAL A 19 -0.81 -1.07 3.17
N ALA A 20 -0.81 0.15 2.62
CA ALA A 20 -2.00 0.75 2.04
C ALA A 20 -1.61 1.55 0.80
N PRO A 21 -2.14 1.23 -0.39
CA PRO A 21 -1.97 2.10 -1.52
C PRO A 21 -2.76 3.40 -1.27
N PHE A 22 -2.31 4.55 -1.77
CA PHE A 22 -3.02 5.80 -1.51
C PHE A 22 -3.12 6.75 -2.70
N LYS A 23 -2.28 6.57 -3.72
CA LYS A 23 -2.30 7.39 -4.95
C LYS A 23 -1.78 6.55 -6.12
N ILE A 24 -2.32 6.79 -7.31
CA ILE A 24 -1.70 6.41 -8.57
C ILE A 24 -1.30 7.71 -9.29
N ASP A 25 -0.05 7.80 -9.71
CA ASP A 25 0.51 8.93 -10.44
C ASP A 25 1.04 8.44 -11.79
N GLY A 26 0.26 8.64 -12.85
CA GLY A 26 0.47 7.99 -14.14
C GLY A 26 0.50 6.46 -14.01
N LYS A 27 1.69 5.86 -14.16
CA LYS A 27 1.92 4.41 -14.02
C LYS A 27 2.53 4.01 -12.67
N THR A 28 2.67 4.94 -11.74
CA THR A 28 3.33 4.72 -10.45
C THR A 28 2.32 4.59 -9.33
N LEU A 29 2.32 3.47 -8.62
CA LEU A 29 1.50 3.24 -7.43
C LEU A 29 2.23 3.71 -6.17
N HIS A 30 1.62 4.61 -5.41
CA HIS A 30 2.16 5.07 -4.14
C HIS A 30 1.57 4.26 -3.01
N ILE A 31 2.44 3.65 -2.20
CA ILE A 31 2.07 2.77 -1.09
C ILE A 31 2.64 3.33 0.21
N ALA A 32 1.78 3.51 1.20
CA ALA A 32 2.15 3.83 2.56
C ALA A 32 2.40 2.51 3.32
N ILE A 33 3.54 2.42 4.01
CA ILE A 33 3.88 1.26 4.84
C ILE A 33 4.30 1.70 6.23
N SER A 34 3.96 0.90 7.23
CA SER A 34 4.30 1.17 8.64
C SER A 34 5.79 0.98 8.94
N ASP A 35 6.42 -0.04 8.35
CA ASP A 35 7.87 -0.27 8.47
C ASP A 35 8.46 -0.75 7.13
N SER A 36 9.39 0.04 6.60
CA SER A 36 10.00 -0.12 5.29
C SER A 36 11.15 -1.10 5.20
N SER A 37 11.58 -1.63 6.33
CA SER A 37 12.71 -2.56 6.45
C SER A 37 12.42 -3.98 5.91
N LYS A 38 11.16 -4.33 5.65
CA LYS A 38 10.75 -5.69 5.29
C LYS A 38 11.05 -6.02 3.82
N LEU A 39 12.27 -6.46 3.49
CA LEU A 39 12.65 -6.87 2.12
C LEU A 39 11.70 -7.93 1.53
N GLY A 40 11.19 -8.86 2.35
CA GLY A 40 10.19 -9.85 1.93
C GLY A 40 8.86 -9.22 1.48
N LEU A 41 8.47 -8.09 2.10
CA LEU A 41 7.29 -7.33 1.72
C LEU A 41 7.45 -6.74 0.31
N MET A 42 8.62 -6.16 0.01
CA MET A 42 8.89 -5.53 -1.29
C MET A 42 8.83 -6.54 -2.45
N ARG A 43 9.30 -7.78 -2.23
CA ARG A 43 9.20 -8.88 -3.21
C ARG A 43 7.74 -9.26 -3.48
N ASN A 44 6.97 -9.45 -2.43
CA ASN A 44 5.54 -9.80 -2.52
C ASN A 44 4.72 -8.68 -3.18
N LEU A 45 4.98 -7.41 -2.80
CA LEU A 45 4.35 -6.25 -3.42
C LEU A 45 4.63 -6.17 -4.93
N LYS A 46 5.86 -6.45 -5.37
CA LYS A 46 6.20 -6.47 -6.79
C LYS A 46 5.41 -7.54 -7.55
N ALA A 47 5.28 -8.73 -6.96
CA ALA A 47 4.55 -9.85 -7.56
C ALA A 47 3.04 -9.56 -7.67
N ILE A 48 2.43 -8.99 -6.62
CA ILE A 48 0.99 -8.69 -6.58
C ILE A 48 0.63 -7.52 -7.50
N THR A 49 1.35 -6.40 -7.37
CA THR A 49 0.94 -5.15 -8.04
C THR A 49 1.25 -5.14 -9.52
N LYS A 50 2.25 -5.91 -9.99
CA LYS A 50 2.75 -5.95 -11.38
C LYS A 50 2.97 -4.55 -12.00
N LYS A 51 3.16 -3.53 -11.18
CA LYS A 51 3.25 -2.11 -11.54
C LYS A 51 4.49 -1.50 -10.90
N LYS A 52 4.95 -0.37 -11.45
CA LYS A 52 5.98 0.46 -10.80
C LYS A 52 5.38 1.05 -9.53
N TYR A 53 6.09 0.97 -8.40
CA TYR A 53 5.59 1.47 -7.12
C TYR A 53 6.62 2.36 -6.43
N ARG A 54 6.12 3.29 -5.61
CA ARG A 54 6.91 4.13 -4.71
C ARG A 54 6.43 3.93 -3.28
N ILE A 55 7.38 3.63 -2.40
CA ILE A 55 7.11 3.42 -0.98
C ILE A 55 7.25 4.74 -0.24
N THR A 56 6.29 5.06 0.62
CA THR A 56 6.36 6.16 1.59
C THR A 56 6.23 5.57 2.98
N ARG A 57 7.17 5.91 3.88
CA ARG A 57 7.12 5.47 5.27
C ARG A 57 6.07 6.30 6.01
N SER A 58 5.06 5.65 6.57
CA SER A 58 4.08 6.34 7.42
C SER A 58 4.70 6.55 8.80
N LYS A 59 4.68 7.79 9.29
CA LYS A 59 5.29 8.17 10.57
C LYS A 59 4.54 7.58 11.78
N SER A 60 3.30 7.11 11.61
CA SER A 60 2.50 6.52 12.68
C SER A 60 1.44 5.52 12.17
N ILE A 61 1.18 4.46 12.95
CA ILE A 61 0.08 3.48 12.76
C ILE A 61 -1.29 4.16 12.77
N SER A 62 -1.44 5.27 13.50
CA SER A 62 -2.66 6.08 13.52
C SER A 62 -2.98 6.63 12.12
N ASN A 63 -1.96 7.09 11.39
CA ASN A 63 -2.09 7.56 10.00
C ASN A 63 -2.35 6.40 9.04
N PHE A 64 -1.81 5.21 9.32
CA PHE A 64 -2.14 4.00 8.55
C PHE A 64 -3.63 3.67 8.60
N ARG A 65 -4.24 3.83 9.78
CA ARG A 65 -5.67 3.57 9.98
C ARG A 65 -6.57 4.53 9.19
N ILE A 66 -6.09 5.74 8.90
CA ILE A 66 -6.78 6.69 8.01
C ILE A 66 -6.79 6.13 6.58
N TYR A 67 -5.64 5.66 6.10
CA TYR A 67 -5.58 5.01 4.78
C TYR A 67 -6.44 3.75 4.74
N SER A 68 -6.34 2.84 5.70
CA SER A 68 -7.08 1.56 5.66
C SER A 68 -8.60 1.71 5.86
N LYS A 69 -9.07 2.69 6.65
CA LYS A 69 -10.51 3.01 6.75
C LYS A 69 -11.10 3.51 5.43
N THR A 70 -10.27 4.03 4.53
CA THR A 70 -10.71 4.50 3.21
C THR A 70 -10.94 3.32 2.23
N PHE A 71 -10.47 2.12 2.55
CA PHE A 71 -10.65 0.89 1.76
C PHE A 71 -11.80 -0.01 2.22
N LYS A 72 -12.39 0.24 3.39
CA LYS A 72 -13.67 -0.37 3.76
C LYS A 72 -14.82 0.22 2.95
#